data_AF-A0A090MFP6-F1
#
_entry.id   AF-A0A090MFP6-F1
#
_cell.length_a   1.000
_cell.length_b   1.000
_cell.length_c   1.000
_cell.angle_alpha   90.00
_cell.angle_beta   90.00
_cell.angle_gamma   90.00
#
_symmetry.space_group_name_H-M   'P 1'
#
loop_
_entity.id
_entity.type
_entity.pdbx_description
1 polymer ?
#
loop_
_entity_poly.entity_id
_entity_poly.type
_entity_poly.pdbx_seq_one_letter_code
_entity_poly.pdbx_strand_id
1 'polypeptide(L)'
;MSARPLPPFLPENIEAFRAHAIEHLDDWFEYYQNAYAYTETVRAKEAGIETQLQSLQQEKQDWQAQKVLLESHVILLKEQLKEKDQEILKATLTAHLCQKASLPTVRDLTPGASKSPPAEEAIAPNVGTTLPPAPGTASSTRISEKLPDPDKFDGSRETLRPFLQQIHAKMTANADRFPTSTSRLTYVAGRLTGKAYNLILP
;
A
#
# COMPACT_ATOMS: atom_id res chain seq x y z
N MET A 1 0.92 34.50 -18.74
CA MET A 1 0.46 35.48 -17.72
C MET A 1 0.88 36.85 -18.21
N SER A 2 -0.04 37.79 -18.38
CA SER A 2 0.35 39.18 -18.67
C SER A 2 1.15 39.70 -17.47
N ALA A 3 2.29 40.31 -17.72
CA ALA A 3 3.11 40.90 -16.67
C ALA A 3 2.30 41.98 -15.94
N ARG A 4 2.60 42.18 -14.66
CA ARG A 4 2.03 43.29 -13.89
C ARG A 4 2.38 44.60 -14.62
N PRO A 5 1.40 45.46 -14.94
CA PRO A 5 1.69 46.75 -15.56
C PRO A 5 2.51 47.59 -14.59
N LEU A 6 3.52 48.27 -15.13
CA LEU A 6 4.40 49.16 -14.38
C LEU A 6 3.96 50.61 -14.63
N PRO A 7 4.04 51.48 -13.62
CA PRO A 7 3.77 52.89 -13.82
C PRO A 7 4.81 53.50 -14.77
N PRO A 8 4.42 54.52 -15.56
CA PRO A 8 5.33 55.17 -16.50
C PRO A 8 6.48 55.90 -15.78
N PHE A 9 6.24 56.36 -14.55
CA PHE A 9 7.23 57.02 -13.72
C PHE A 9 7.04 56.64 -12.25
N LEU A 10 8.15 56.50 -11.52
CA LEU A 10 8.17 56.24 -10.09
C LEU A 10 8.58 57.52 -9.35
N PRO A 11 7.62 58.36 -8.94
CA PRO A 11 7.91 59.62 -8.27
C PRO A 11 8.43 59.40 -6.85
N GLU A 12 9.51 60.11 -6.48
CA GLU A 12 10.01 60.12 -5.10
C GLU A 12 9.17 61.01 -4.17
N ASN A 13 8.48 62.01 -4.74
CA ASN A 13 7.60 62.92 -4.02
C ASN A 13 6.45 63.41 -4.92
N ILE A 14 5.45 64.05 -4.31
CA ILE A 14 4.23 64.47 -5.01
C ILE A 14 4.46 65.59 -6.04
N GLU A 15 5.50 66.41 -5.85
CA GLU A 15 5.84 67.49 -6.79
C GLU A 15 6.42 66.92 -8.08
N ALA A 16 7.34 65.96 -7.96
CA ALA A 16 7.89 65.21 -9.09
C ALA A 16 6.79 64.45 -9.84
N PHE A 17 5.83 63.86 -9.13
CA PHE A 17 4.66 63.25 -9.75
C PHE A 17 3.85 64.27 -10.56
N ARG A 18 3.51 65.42 -9.97
CA ARG A 18 2.69 66.44 -10.64
C ARG A 18 3.37 66.99 -11.90
N ALA A 19 4.67 67.27 -11.81
CA ALA A 19 5.45 67.74 -12.95
C ALA A 19 5.40 66.74 -14.10
N HIS A 20 5.66 65.46 -13.82
CA HIS A 20 5.63 64.42 -14.85
C HIS A 20 4.22 64.10 -15.36
N ALA A 21 3.22 64.06 -14.47
CA ALA A 21 1.88 63.63 -14.83
C ALA A 21 1.19 64.58 -15.82
N ILE A 22 1.46 65.89 -15.71
CA ILE A 22 0.89 66.90 -16.62
C ILE A 22 1.40 66.71 -18.06
N GLU A 23 2.66 66.33 -18.22
CA GLU A 23 3.29 66.11 -19.54
C GLU A 23 2.96 64.73 -20.13
N HIS A 24 2.57 63.77 -19.29
CA HIS A 24 2.39 62.35 -19.64
C HIS A 24 1.00 61.81 -19.27
N LEU A 25 -0.06 62.61 -19.42
CA LEU A 25 -1.42 62.22 -19.01
C LEU A 25 -1.91 60.94 -19.70
N ASP A 26 -1.62 60.77 -20.99
CA ASP A 26 -2.05 59.60 -21.77
C ASP A 26 -1.38 58.31 -21.27
N ASP A 27 -0.07 58.36 -20.98
CA ASP A 27 0.68 57.22 -20.42
C ASP A 27 0.12 56.80 -19.06
N TRP A 28 -0.26 57.79 -18.22
CA TRP A 28 -0.90 57.54 -16.94
C TRP A 28 -2.31 56.95 -17.09
N PHE A 29 -3.12 57.47 -18.02
CA PHE A 29 -4.45 56.94 -18.30
C PHE A 29 -4.39 55.48 -18.76
N GLU A 30 -3.50 55.16 -19.71
CA GLU A 30 -3.27 53.80 -20.18
C GLU A 30 -2.80 52.88 -19.04
N TYR A 31 -1.85 53.35 -18.21
CA TYR A 31 -1.40 52.60 -17.04
C TYR A 31 -2.57 52.28 -16.10
N TYR A 32 -3.43 53.24 -15.77
CA TYR A 32 -4.57 52.99 -14.88
C TYR A 32 -5.54 51.98 -15.49
N GLN A 33 -5.88 52.13 -16.78
CA GLN A 33 -6.76 51.19 -17.46
C GLN A 33 -6.19 49.76 -17.43
N ASN A 34 -4.91 49.62 -17.76
CA ASN A 34 -4.21 48.34 -17.74
C ASN A 34 -4.07 47.77 -16.31
N ALA A 35 -3.83 48.62 -15.31
CA ALA A 35 -3.76 48.22 -13.90
C ALA A 35 -5.10 47.67 -13.40
N TYR A 36 -6.21 48.36 -13.69
CA TYR A 36 -7.54 47.89 -13.34
C TYR A 36 -7.87 46.57 -14.03
N ALA A 37 -7.66 46.48 -15.35
CA ALA A 37 -7.87 45.24 -16.10
C ALA A 37 -7.03 44.09 -15.53
N TYR A 38 -5.75 44.34 -15.23
CA TYR A 38 -4.88 43.36 -14.59
C TYR A 38 -5.44 42.87 -13.25
N THR A 39 -5.87 43.79 -12.37
CA THR A 39 -6.42 43.41 -11.07
C THR A 39 -7.70 42.56 -11.17
N GLU A 40 -8.58 42.85 -12.13
CA GLU A 40 -9.75 42.01 -12.37
C GLU A 40 -9.35 40.60 -12.86
N THR A 41 -8.36 40.51 -13.75
CA THR A 41 -7.88 39.19 -14.19
C THR A 41 -7.22 38.38 -13.07
N VAL A 42 -6.51 39.04 -12.14
CA VAL A 42 -5.92 38.39 -10.96
C VAL A 42 -7.03 37.93 -10.03
N ARG A 43 -7.99 38.80 -9.70
CA ARG A 43 -9.14 38.47 -8.85
C ARG A 43 -9.93 37.28 -9.40
N ALA A 44 -10.21 37.26 -10.71
CA ALA A 44 -10.91 36.15 -11.34
C ALA A 44 -10.13 34.82 -11.24
N LYS A 45 -8.80 34.86 -11.35
CA LYS A 45 -7.95 33.67 -11.17
C LYS A 45 -7.90 33.21 -9.73
N GLU A 46 -7.76 34.14 -8.78
CA GLU A 46 -7.79 33.84 -7.35
C GLU A 46 -9.09 33.14 -6.98
N ALA A 47 -10.24 33.69 -7.39
CA ALA A 47 -11.54 33.05 -7.19
C ALA A 47 -11.64 31.65 -7.85
N GLY A 48 -11.05 31.48 -9.04
CA GLY A 48 -10.98 30.19 -9.72
C GLY A 48 -10.15 29.15 -8.96
N ILE A 49 -8.98 29.55 -8.45
CA ILE A 49 -8.11 28.70 -7.63
C ILE A 49 -8.81 28.34 -6.31
N GLU A 50 -9.45 29.30 -5.65
CA GLU A 50 -10.23 29.06 -4.44
C GLU A 50 -11.34 28.03 -4.66
N THR A 51 -12.06 28.14 -5.78
CA THR A 51 -13.11 27.18 -6.15
C THR A 51 -12.53 25.77 -6.34
N GLN A 52 -11.40 25.65 -7.04
CA GLN A 52 -10.72 24.35 -7.22
C GLN A 52 -10.23 23.76 -5.89
N LEU A 53 -9.70 24.61 -5.01
CA LEU A 53 -9.24 24.20 -3.69
C LEU A 53 -10.40 23.68 -2.85
N GLN A 54 -11.55 24.35 -2.88
CA GLN A 54 -12.77 23.89 -2.22
C GLN A 54 -13.26 22.56 -2.79
N SER A 55 -13.26 22.37 -4.12
CA SER A 55 -13.69 21.09 -4.71
C SER A 55 -12.79 19.93 -4.32
N LEU A 56 -11.46 20.13 -4.31
CA LEU A 56 -10.51 19.10 -3.88
C LEU A 56 -10.65 18.80 -2.39
N GLN A 57 -10.94 19.80 -1.58
CA GLN A 57 -11.15 19.63 -0.15
C GLN A 57 -12.44 18.85 0.13
N GLN A 58 -13.51 19.10 -0.62
CA GLN A 58 -14.73 18.31 -0.53
C GLN A 58 -14.48 16.85 -0.93
N GLU A 59 -13.81 16.61 -2.07
CA GLU A 59 -13.49 15.26 -2.53
C GLU A 59 -12.66 14.50 -1.49
N LYS A 60 -11.68 15.17 -0.87
CA LYS A 60 -10.89 14.59 0.22
C LYS A 60 -11.77 14.22 1.42
N GLN A 61 -12.73 15.05 1.80
CA GLN A 61 -13.66 14.75 2.90
C GLN A 61 -14.55 13.56 2.55
N ASP A 62 -15.05 13.47 1.32
CA ASP A 62 -15.88 12.37 0.85
C ASP A 62 -15.09 11.04 0.88
N TRP A 63 -13.84 11.05 0.38
CA TRP A 63 -12.95 9.89 0.47
C TRP A 63 -12.66 9.48 1.91
N GLN A 64 -12.48 10.45 2.82
CA GLN A 64 -12.29 10.17 4.24
C GLN A 64 -13.55 9.53 4.87
N ALA A 65 -14.73 10.05 4.56
CA ALA A 65 -15.99 9.48 5.02
C ALA A 65 -16.20 8.06 4.50
N GLN A 66 -15.93 7.82 3.21
CA GLN A 66 -16.02 6.49 2.61
C GLN A 66 -15.02 5.51 3.25
N LYS A 67 -13.79 5.96 3.53
CA LYS A 67 -12.79 5.15 4.21
C LYS A 67 -13.27 4.69 5.58
N VAL A 68 -13.80 5.61 6.39
CA VAL A 68 -14.34 5.29 7.72
C VAL A 68 -15.50 4.30 7.63
N LEU A 69 -16.40 4.49 6.65
CA LEU A 69 -17.50 3.56 6.42
C LEU A 69 -16.98 2.15 6.07
N LEU A 70 -16.00 2.05 5.16
CA LEU A 70 -15.43 0.78 4.76
C LEU A 70 -14.69 0.09 5.91
N GLU A 71 -13.94 0.85 6.71
CA GLU A 71 -13.26 0.35 7.90
C GLU A 71 -14.26 -0.23 8.91
N SER A 72 -15.38 0.45 9.16
CA SER A 72 -16.44 -0.07 10.03
C SER A 72 -17.09 -1.33 9.47
N HIS A 73 -17.29 -1.42 8.16
CA HIS A 73 -17.83 -2.62 7.50
C HIS A 73 -16.87 -3.81 7.60
N VAL A 74 -15.56 -3.59 7.44
CA VAL A 74 -14.54 -4.63 7.62
C VAL A 74 -14.54 -5.15 9.05
N ILE A 75 -14.70 -4.29 10.05
CA ILE A 75 -14.82 -4.70 11.46
C ILE A 75 -16.05 -5.59 11.65
N LEU A 76 -17.21 -5.19 11.11
CA LEU A 76 -18.45 -5.98 11.20
C LEU A 76 -18.30 -7.37 10.56
N LEU A 77 -17.73 -7.44 9.35
CA LEU A 77 -17.52 -8.71 8.65
C LEU A 77 -16.58 -9.65 9.41
N LYS A 78 -15.53 -9.11 10.04
CA LYS A 78 -14.62 -9.90 10.87
C LYS A 78 -15.33 -10.51 12.08
N GLU A 79 -16.21 -9.75 12.72
CA GLU A 79 -16.99 -10.28 13.86
C GLU A 79 -17.96 -11.37 13.41
N GLN A 80 -18.66 -11.15 12.30
CA GLN A 80 -19.55 -12.16 11.71
C GLN A 80 -18.82 -13.45 11.32
N LEU A 81 -17.60 -13.33 10.78
CA LEU A 81 -16.77 -14.49 10.43
C LEU A 81 -16.38 -15.29 11.69
N LYS A 82 -15.96 -14.59 12.74
CA LYS A 82 -15.58 -15.20 14.02
C LYS A 82 -16.76 -15.92 14.68
N GLU A 83 -17.97 -15.35 14.61
CA GLU A 83 -19.19 -15.97 15.11
C GLU A 83 -19.51 -17.26 14.35
N LYS A 84 -19.42 -17.25 13.01
CA LYS A 84 -19.60 -18.43 12.15
C LYS A 84 -18.56 -19.51 12.44
N ASP A 85 -17.29 -19.15 12.61
CA ASP A 85 -16.23 -20.10 12.97
C ASP A 85 -16.52 -20.78 14.32
N GLN A 86 -17.01 -20.02 15.31
CA GLN A 86 -17.38 -20.56 16.60
C GLN A 86 -18.59 -21.52 16.50
N GLU A 87 -19.57 -21.17 15.66
CA GLU A 87 -20.74 -22.01 15.40
C GLU A 87 -20.34 -23.35 14.73
N ILE A 88 -19.47 -23.30 13.71
CA ILE A 88 -18.94 -24.49 13.03
C ILE A 88 -18.17 -25.38 14.03
N LEU A 89 -17.35 -24.79 14.89
CA LEU A 89 -16.60 -25.54 15.90
C LEU A 89 -17.55 -26.27 16.87
N LYS A 90 -18.60 -25.58 17.35
CA LYS A 90 -19.62 -26.17 18.23
C LYS A 90 -20.38 -27.30 17.53
N ALA A 91 -20.81 -27.08 16.29
CA ALA A 91 -21.51 -28.09 15.50
C ALA A 91 -20.66 -29.33 15.27
N THR A 92 -19.37 -29.15 14.94
CA THR A 92 -18.40 -30.24 14.74
C THR A 92 -18.21 -31.06 16.02
N LEU A 93 -18.02 -30.39 17.16
CA LEU A 93 -17.87 -31.06 18.45
C LEU A 93 -19.12 -31.84 18.83
N THR A 94 -20.30 -31.27 18.58
CA THR A 94 -21.59 -31.92 18.86
C THR A 94 -21.79 -33.15 17.98
N ALA A 95 -21.53 -33.05 16.67
CA ALA A 95 -21.62 -34.17 15.74
C ALA A 95 -20.69 -35.32 16.14
N HIS A 96 -19.46 -35.01 16.56
CA HIS A 96 -18.50 -36.00 17.02
C HIS A 96 -18.93 -36.68 18.34
N LEU A 97 -19.51 -35.93 19.28
CA LEU A 97 -20.08 -36.51 20.50
C LEU A 97 -21.27 -37.42 20.18
N CYS A 98 -22.18 -37.01 19.29
CA CYS A 98 -23.30 -37.85 18.86
C CYS A 98 -22.83 -39.14 18.17
N GLN A 99 -21.79 -39.08 17.32
CA GLN A 99 -21.19 -40.28 16.71
C GLN A 99 -20.59 -41.23 17.74
N LYS A 100 -19.88 -40.70 18.75
CA LYS A 100 -19.35 -41.55 19.82
C LYS A 100 -20.44 -42.21 20.65
N ALA A 101 -21.55 -41.50 20.89
CA ALA A 101 -22.69 -42.03 21.62
C ALA A 101 -23.49 -43.10 20.83
N SER A 102 -23.41 -43.09 19.50
CA SER A 102 -24.08 -44.07 18.62
C SER A 102 -23.22 -45.29 18.27
N LEU A 103 -21.96 -45.34 18.70
CA LEU A 103 -21.17 -46.57 18.62
C LEU A 103 -21.75 -47.60 19.61
N PRO A 104 -22.07 -48.82 19.16
CA PRO A 104 -22.62 -49.84 20.04
C PRO A 104 -21.59 -50.20 21.10
N THR A 105 -21.97 -50.06 22.37
CA THR A 105 -21.22 -50.61 23.51
C THR A 105 -21.15 -52.13 23.35
N VAL A 106 -20.05 -52.61 22.77
CA VAL A 106 -19.69 -54.03 22.84
C VAL A 106 -19.44 -54.32 24.32
N ARG A 107 -20.39 -54.99 24.97
CA ARG A 107 -20.17 -55.63 26.26
C ARG A 107 -19.17 -56.76 26.01
N ASP A 108 -17.90 -56.51 26.29
CA ASP A 108 -16.95 -57.59 26.53
C ASP A 108 -17.40 -58.33 27.78
N LEU A 109 -18.02 -59.49 27.56
CA LEU A 109 -18.24 -60.49 28.58
C LEU A 109 -16.89 -61.16 28.87
N THR A 110 -16.27 -60.79 29.98
CA THR A 110 -15.25 -61.63 30.62
C THR A 110 -15.90 -62.91 31.13
N PRO A 111 -15.28 -64.08 30.89
CA PRO A 111 -15.04 -64.96 32.03
C PRO A 111 -13.65 -65.62 31.97
N GLY A 112 -13.01 -65.76 33.14
CA GLY A 112 -11.95 -66.76 33.31
C GLY A 112 -10.79 -66.32 34.20
N ALA A 113 -11.02 -66.27 35.50
CA ALA A 113 -9.96 -66.24 36.49
C ALA A 113 -9.13 -67.54 36.45
N SER A 114 -7.79 -67.42 36.46
CA SER A 114 -6.92 -68.46 37.01
C SER A 114 -5.80 -67.81 37.82
N LYS A 115 -5.66 -68.27 39.06
CA LYS A 115 -4.83 -67.71 40.13
C LYS A 115 -3.39 -68.26 40.04
N SER A 116 -2.42 -67.35 39.91
CA SER A 116 -1.17 -67.11 40.72
C SER A 116 -0.19 -68.27 41.11
N PRO A 117 0.99 -68.00 41.73
CA PRO A 117 2.31 -67.50 41.27
C PRO A 117 3.46 -68.46 41.80
N PRO A 118 4.74 -68.11 42.17
CA PRO A 118 5.62 -66.91 42.05
C PRO A 118 7.13 -67.20 41.70
N ALA A 119 7.97 -66.14 41.75
CA ALA A 119 9.46 -66.03 41.68
C ALA A 119 9.99 -65.66 40.27
N GLU A 120 10.86 -64.66 40.06
CA GLU A 120 11.93 -64.11 40.91
C GLU A 120 12.29 -62.66 40.47
N GLU A 121 12.68 -61.82 41.44
CA GLU A 121 13.13 -60.44 41.29
C GLU A 121 14.54 -60.31 40.69
N ALA A 122 14.77 -59.31 39.83
CA ALA A 122 16.07 -58.64 39.71
C ALA A 122 15.92 -57.22 39.09
N ILE A 123 15.70 -56.24 39.97
CA ILE A 123 16.35 -54.91 40.13
C ILE A 123 16.67 -54.05 38.87
N ALA A 124 16.17 -52.80 38.91
CA ALA A 124 16.30 -51.62 38.03
C ALA A 124 17.73 -50.97 37.99
N PRO A 125 18.04 -49.75 37.44
CA PRO A 125 17.18 -48.66 36.91
C PRO A 125 17.66 -47.78 35.70
N ASN A 126 16.66 -47.23 34.98
CA ASN A 126 16.41 -45.85 34.50
C ASN A 126 17.38 -44.95 33.66
N VAL A 127 16.74 -44.23 32.70
CA VAL A 127 17.04 -42.98 31.95
C VAL A 127 18.11 -42.98 30.84
N GLY A 128 17.70 -42.60 29.61
CA GLY A 128 18.62 -42.06 28.61
C GLY A 128 18.08 -41.98 27.18
N THR A 129 17.55 -40.81 26.82
CA THR A 129 17.38 -40.25 25.48
C THR A 129 18.52 -40.62 24.50
N THR A 130 18.18 -40.85 23.22
CA THR A 130 18.74 -40.19 22.00
C THR A 130 18.81 -41.16 20.81
N LEU A 131 17.97 -40.93 19.79
CA LEU A 131 18.16 -41.44 18.43
C LEU A 131 18.76 -40.32 17.56
N PRO A 132 19.88 -40.57 16.86
CA PRO A 132 20.22 -39.81 15.66
C PRO A 132 20.67 -40.72 14.50
N PRO A 133 20.78 -40.20 13.26
CA PRO A 133 19.89 -39.28 12.58
C PRO A 133 19.48 -39.80 11.19
N ALA A 134 18.31 -39.38 10.71
CA ALA A 134 17.88 -39.59 9.33
C ALA A 134 18.77 -38.76 8.37
N PRO A 135 19.06 -39.26 7.14
CA PRO A 135 19.74 -38.48 6.12
C PRO A 135 18.87 -37.29 5.73
N GLY A 136 19.39 -36.09 5.99
CA GLY A 136 18.77 -34.84 5.58
C GLY A 136 18.59 -34.81 4.08
N THR A 137 17.34 -34.81 3.63
CA THR A 137 16.97 -34.33 2.30
C THR A 137 17.33 -32.85 2.23
N ALA A 138 18.46 -32.56 1.60
CA ALA A 138 18.88 -31.23 1.24
C ALA A 138 17.72 -30.53 0.52
N SER A 139 17.13 -29.52 1.17
CA SER A 139 16.21 -28.60 0.53
C SER A 139 17.03 -27.80 -0.49
N SER A 140 17.03 -28.28 -1.73
CA SER A 140 17.56 -27.54 -2.87
C SER A 140 16.69 -26.30 -3.05
N THR A 141 17.17 -25.16 -2.55
CA THR A 141 16.67 -23.83 -2.91
C THR A 141 16.88 -23.64 -4.42
N ARG A 142 15.86 -24.02 -5.20
CA ARG A 142 15.83 -23.78 -6.65
C ARG A 142 15.69 -22.27 -6.85
N ILE A 143 16.83 -21.58 -6.99
CA ILE A 143 16.88 -20.19 -7.42
C ILE A 143 16.22 -20.12 -8.81
N SER A 144 15.23 -19.24 -8.98
CA SER A 144 14.48 -19.12 -10.22
C SER A 144 15.39 -18.72 -11.38
N GLU A 145 15.12 -19.25 -12.58
CA GLU A 145 15.90 -19.00 -13.79
C GLU A 145 16.02 -17.49 -14.07
N LYS A 146 17.19 -17.07 -14.56
CA LYS A 146 17.47 -15.66 -14.84
C LYS A 146 16.77 -15.27 -16.14
N LEU A 147 15.52 -14.84 -16.05
CA LEU A 147 14.84 -14.17 -17.16
C LEU A 147 15.68 -12.99 -17.66
N PRO A 148 15.55 -12.58 -18.94
CA PRO A 148 16.16 -11.34 -19.42
C PRO A 148 15.66 -10.15 -18.59
N ASP A 149 16.48 -9.11 -18.49
CA ASP A 149 16.07 -7.91 -17.79
C ASP A 149 15.23 -7.01 -18.70
N PRO A 150 14.22 -6.30 -18.18
CA PRO A 150 13.45 -5.33 -18.94
C PRO A 150 14.33 -4.20 -19.47
N ASP A 151 13.88 -3.62 -20.59
CA ASP A 151 14.48 -2.42 -21.16
C ASP A 151 14.39 -1.23 -20.18
N LYS A 152 15.35 -0.30 -20.31
CA LYS A 152 15.37 0.90 -19.47
C LYS A 152 14.25 1.86 -19.89
N PHE A 153 13.63 2.51 -18.92
CA PHE A 153 12.55 3.45 -19.13
C PHE A 153 13.01 4.90 -18.99
N ASP A 154 12.85 5.69 -20.04
CA ASP A 154 13.32 7.07 -20.17
C ASP A 154 12.29 8.13 -19.72
N GLY A 155 11.02 7.74 -19.58
CA GLY A 155 9.90 8.64 -19.29
C GLY A 155 8.87 8.77 -20.42
N SER A 156 9.07 8.06 -21.54
CA SER A 156 8.17 8.13 -22.69
C SER A 156 6.82 7.45 -22.42
N ARG A 157 5.71 8.16 -22.66
CA ARG A 157 4.35 7.65 -22.32
C ARG A 157 3.95 6.41 -23.12
N GLU A 158 4.48 6.26 -24.33
CA GLU A 158 4.20 5.15 -25.25
C GLU A 158 4.81 3.83 -24.76
N THR A 159 5.99 3.89 -24.13
CA THR A 159 6.71 2.71 -23.63
C THR A 159 6.38 2.36 -22.19
N LEU A 160 5.58 3.19 -21.49
CA LEU A 160 5.21 2.99 -20.09
C LEU A 160 4.44 1.70 -19.86
N ARG A 161 3.41 1.42 -20.68
CA ARG A 161 2.59 0.21 -20.53
C ARG A 161 3.40 -1.08 -20.73
N PRO A 162 4.19 -1.21 -21.82
CA PRO A 162 5.10 -2.34 -21.99
C PRO A 162 6.10 -2.49 -20.84
N PHE A 163 6.71 -1.39 -20.39
CA PHE A 163 7.69 -1.39 -19.31
C PHE A 163 7.10 -1.94 -17.99
N LEU A 164 5.91 -1.46 -17.59
CA LEU A 164 5.25 -1.93 -16.37
C LEU A 164 4.94 -3.43 -16.43
N GLN A 165 4.45 -3.92 -17.57
CA GLN A 165 4.17 -5.34 -17.75
C GLN A 165 5.44 -6.19 -17.63
N GLN A 166 6.55 -5.75 -18.24
CA GLN A 166 7.84 -6.46 -18.15
C GLN A 166 8.41 -6.48 -16.73
N ILE A 167 8.31 -5.36 -16.00
CA ILE A 167 8.74 -5.26 -14.60
C ILE A 167 7.92 -6.19 -13.71
N HIS A 168 6.59 -6.17 -13.85
CA HIS A 168 5.71 -7.06 -13.10
C HIS A 168 6.01 -8.53 -13.41
N ALA A 169 6.12 -8.89 -14.69
CA ALA A 169 6.44 -10.26 -15.10
C ALA A 169 7.76 -10.75 -14.50
N LYS A 170 8.80 -9.90 -14.53
CA LYS A 170 10.12 -10.19 -13.95
C LYS A 170 10.05 -10.39 -12.43
N MET A 171 9.32 -9.53 -11.73
CA MET A 171 9.19 -9.61 -10.27
C MET A 171 8.37 -10.83 -9.82
N THR A 172 7.35 -11.21 -10.59
CA THR A 172 6.53 -12.39 -10.29
C THR A 172 7.30 -13.68 -10.56
N ALA A 173 8.03 -13.76 -11.67
CA ALA A 173 8.79 -14.96 -12.03
C ALA A 173 10.07 -15.15 -11.20
N ASN A 174 10.69 -14.05 -10.74
CA ASN A 174 11.86 -14.06 -9.87
C ASN A 174 11.52 -13.51 -8.48
N ALA A 175 10.39 -13.94 -7.91
CA ALA A 175 9.92 -13.49 -6.61
C ALA A 175 10.94 -13.79 -5.49
N ASP A 176 11.75 -14.84 -5.66
CA ASP A 176 12.86 -15.22 -4.79
C ASP A 176 13.97 -14.14 -4.72
N ARG A 177 14.16 -13.36 -5.79
CA ARG A 177 15.17 -12.29 -5.86
C ARG A 177 14.66 -10.95 -5.33
N PHE A 178 13.34 -10.78 -5.17
CA PHE A 178 12.73 -9.53 -4.73
C PHE A 178 11.80 -9.72 -3.52
N PRO A 179 12.30 -10.24 -2.39
CA PRO A 179 11.46 -10.59 -1.24
C PRO A 179 10.84 -9.35 -0.58
N THR A 180 11.60 -8.25 -0.49
CA THR A 180 11.17 -7.04 0.23
C THR A 180 10.65 -5.95 -0.72
N SER A 181 9.72 -5.13 -0.24
CA SER A 181 9.24 -3.95 -1.00
C SER A 181 10.39 -3.00 -1.37
N THR A 182 11.35 -2.83 -0.48
CA THR A 182 12.56 -2.02 -0.73
C THR A 182 13.37 -2.58 -1.90
N SER A 183 13.63 -3.90 -1.93
CA SER A 183 14.38 -4.53 -3.04
C SER A 183 13.68 -4.38 -4.39
N ARG A 184 12.34 -4.43 -4.40
CA ARG A 184 11.53 -4.17 -5.60
C ARG A 184 11.70 -2.73 -6.08
N LEU A 185 11.55 -1.75 -5.17
CA LEU A 185 11.69 -0.33 -5.51
C LEU A 185 13.10 0.01 -6.01
N THR A 186 14.14 -0.50 -5.35
CA THR A 186 15.54 -0.30 -5.78
C THR A 186 15.79 -0.87 -7.17
N TYR A 187 15.21 -2.04 -7.48
CA TYR A 187 15.33 -2.63 -8.81
C TYR A 187 14.63 -1.81 -9.89
N VAL A 188 13.40 -1.32 -9.62
CA VAL A 188 12.70 -0.44 -10.57
C VAL A 188 13.47 0.85 -10.78
N ALA A 189 13.97 1.47 -9.72
CA ALA A 189 14.79 2.69 -9.81
C ALA A 189 16.02 2.49 -10.70
N GLY A 190 16.71 1.35 -10.61
CA GLY A 190 17.84 0.99 -11.48
C GLY A 190 17.47 0.76 -12.95
N ARG A 191 16.18 0.62 -13.27
CA ARG A 191 15.65 0.51 -14.63
C ARG A 191 15.10 1.81 -15.19
N LEU A 192 15.06 2.88 -14.40
CA LEU A 192 14.74 4.22 -14.89
C LEU A 192 15.99 4.89 -15.46
N THR A 193 15.81 5.75 -16.45
CA THR A 193 16.87 6.57 -17.05
C THR A 193 16.34 7.96 -17.42
N GLY A 194 17.24 8.89 -17.70
CA GLY A 194 16.90 10.25 -18.17
C GLY A 194 15.89 10.97 -17.27
N LYS A 195 14.80 11.44 -17.88
CA LYS A 195 13.77 12.23 -17.20
C LYS A 195 13.07 11.44 -16.10
N ALA A 196 12.80 10.15 -16.32
CA ALA A 196 12.15 9.30 -15.34
C ALA A 196 13.00 9.10 -14.08
N TYR A 197 14.31 8.96 -14.23
CA TYR A 197 15.21 8.81 -13.09
C TYR A 197 15.36 10.12 -12.31
N ASN A 198 15.41 11.27 -13.00
CA ASN A 198 15.52 12.58 -12.35
C ASN A 198 14.32 12.93 -11.46
N LEU A 199 13.13 12.36 -11.71
CA LEU A 199 11.95 12.59 -10.89
C LEU A 199 11.99 11.89 -9.52
N ILE A 200 12.82 10.86 -9.37
CA ILE A 200 12.91 10.07 -8.13
C ILE A 200 14.17 10.40 -7.31
N LEU A 201 15.00 11.32 -7.80
CA LEU A 201 16.12 11.85 -7.04
C LEU A 201 15.62 12.84 -5.98
N PRO A 202 16.22 12.85 -4.77
CA PRO A 202 15.85 13.76 -3.69
C PRO A 202 16.21 15.22 -3.98
#